data_AF-A0A448HHE5-F1
#
_entry.id   AF-A0A448HHE5-F1
#
_cell.length_a   1.000
_cell.length_b   1.000
_cell.length_c   1.000
_cell.angle_alpha   90.00
_cell.angle_beta   90.00
_cell.angle_gamma   90.00
#
_symmetry.space_group_name_H-M   'P 1'
#
loop_
_entity.id
_entity.type
_entity.pdbx_description
1 polymer ?
#
loop_
_entity_poly.entity_id
_entity_poly.type
_entity_poly.pdbx_seq_one_letter_code
_entity_poly.pdbx_strand_id
1 'polypeptide(L)'
;MSDTTPGATGPQDPGASAGEDTAPGASPDPHEGVEPGAIEGQGEDAGGARGWSRPRPTPEQLRADATEFLERIDRQREIVRLLGLGLSPEQAAERTGVELRVARGVRQWLERGDEVRPVTPEELGWRRAVGQISTEEMMERLRTWPYTFGRIRGYDFWERGSWDDVDSLHTWYFLSDEEYHELRVIADSMPHPPDDPMPWDKKHQQQQKQQQS
;
A
#
# COMPACT_ATOMS: atom_id res chain seq x y z
N MET A 1 -9.16 10.23 72.38
CA MET A 1 -9.60 10.10 70.97
C MET A 1 -8.35 10.13 70.11
N SER A 2 -8.24 9.13 69.25
CA SER A 2 -7.22 8.82 68.22
C SER A 2 -6.75 10.03 67.41
N ASP A 3 -5.65 10.06 66.66
CA ASP A 3 -4.63 9.09 66.29
C ASP A 3 -3.39 9.87 65.81
N THR A 4 -2.26 9.17 65.77
CA THR A 4 -0.93 9.58 65.28
C THR A 4 -0.90 9.72 63.75
N THR A 5 -0.21 10.74 63.19
CA THR A 5 0.65 10.68 61.96
C THR A 5 1.32 12.03 61.69
N PRO A 6 2.66 12.11 61.56
CA PRO A 6 3.32 13.21 60.85
C PRO A 6 3.93 12.78 59.50
N GLY A 7 3.70 13.64 58.50
CA GLY A 7 4.67 14.13 57.52
C GLY A 7 5.50 13.12 56.72
N ALA A 8 5.08 12.91 55.47
CA ALA A 8 5.83 12.17 54.46
C ALA A 8 7.11 12.92 54.00
N THR A 9 8.19 12.14 53.98
CA THR A 9 9.52 12.39 53.42
C THR A 9 9.49 12.29 51.89
N GLY A 10 10.03 13.28 51.17
CA GLY A 10 10.54 13.08 49.81
C GLY A 10 11.90 12.38 49.83
N PRO A 11 12.34 11.73 48.74
CA PRO A 11 13.05 12.51 47.73
C PRO A 11 12.88 12.04 46.26
N GLN A 12 13.08 13.02 45.37
CA GLN A 12 13.82 12.99 44.10
C GLN A 12 13.65 11.79 43.14
N ASP A 13 13.09 12.11 41.96
CA ASP A 13 13.40 11.45 40.70
C ASP A 13 13.75 12.53 39.66
N PRO A 14 14.98 12.58 39.10
CA PRO A 14 15.32 13.47 38.01
C PRO A 14 15.20 12.76 36.65
N GLY A 15 14.28 13.26 35.83
CA GLY A 15 14.53 13.51 34.40
C GLY A 15 14.80 12.31 33.49
N ALA A 16 13.73 11.69 33.01
CA ALA A 16 13.74 10.96 31.74
C ALA A 16 13.52 11.94 30.57
N SER A 17 14.52 12.00 29.70
CA SER A 17 14.44 12.09 28.23
C SER A 17 13.61 13.22 27.59
N ALA A 18 14.31 14.28 27.17
CA ALA A 18 14.13 14.82 25.81
C ALA A 18 14.57 13.72 24.82
N GLY A 19 13.96 13.46 23.68
CA GLY A 19 13.07 14.26 22.84
C GLY A 19 13.52 13.92 21.42
N GLU A 20 12.81 13.01 20.75
CA GLU A 20 12.96 12.80 19.31
C GLU A 20 11.59 12.41 18.75
N ASP A 21 10.94 13.43 18.17
CA ASP A 21 9.76 13.34 17.34
C ASP A 21 10.07 12.47 16.11
N THR A 22 9.69 11.20 16.16
CA THR A 22 9.55 10.39 14.94
C THR A 22 8.07 10.28 14.60
N ALA A 23 7.68 10.92 13.50
CA ALA A 23 6.33 10.88 12.94
C ALA A 23 5.87 9.44 12.69
N PRO A 24 4.67 9.01 13.15
CA PRO A 24 4.12 7.71 12.79
C PRO A 24 3.11 7.89 11.66
N GLY A 25 3.54 7.69 10.41
CA GLY A 25 2.66 7.91 9.26
C GLY A 25 3.20 7.42 7.92
N ALA A 26 3.91 6.30 7.90
CA ALA A 26 4.16 5.56 6.66
C ALA A 26 3.57 4.17 6.84
N SER A 27 2.55 3.84 6.05
CA SER A 27 2.13 2.47 5.84
C SER A 27 3.37 1.68 5.42
N PRO A 28 3.75 0.59 6.11
CA PRO A 28 4.90 -0.19 5.68
C PRO A 28 4.59 -0.80 4.31
N ASP A 29 5.52 -0.52 3.40
CA ASP A 29 5.56 -1.01 2.04
C ASP A 29 5.51 -2.55 2.05
N PRO A 30 4.58 -3.20 1.34
CA PRO A 30 4.54 -4.66 1.28
C PRO A 30 5.71 -5.28 0.49
N HIS A 31 6.58 -4.48 -0.11
CA HIS A 31 7.69 -4.96 -0.94
C HIS A 31 9.09 -4.65 -0.39
N GLU A 32 9.22 -4.14 0.84
CA GLU A 32 10.52 -4.10 1.51
C GLU A 32 10.81 -5.47 2.15
N GLY A 33 11.50 -6.35 1.41
CA GLY A 33 12.17 -7.51 2.00
C GLY A 33 11.90 -8.90 1.41
N VAL A 34 11.65 -9.04 0.11
CA VAL A 34 11.76 -10.36 -0.55
C VAL A 34 12.85 -10.32 -1.60
N GLU A 35 14.09 -10.60 -1.17
CA GLU A 35 15.11 -11.14 -2.08
C GLU A 35 14.86 -12.65 -2.22
N PRO A 36 14.50 -13.16 -3.41
CA PRO A 36 14.42 -14.59 -3.61
C PRO A 36 15.82 -15.18 -3.84
N GLY A 37 16.30 -15.91 -2.84
CA GLY A 37 17.19 -17.06 -2.94
C GLY A 37 18.36 -16.99 -3.93
N ALA A 38 19.56 -16.74 -3.40
CA ALA A 38 20.81 -16.98 -4.09
C ALA A 38 20.88 -18.44 -4.59
N ILE A 39 20.89 -18.65 -5.90
CA ILE A 39 21.32 -19.90 -6.52
C ILE A 39 22.82 -19.73 -6.83
N GLU A 40 23.66 -20.39 -6.05
CA GLU A 40 25.10 -20.50 -6.31
C GLU A 40 25.35 -21.19 -7.65
N GLY A 41 26.14 -20.53 -8.50
CA GLY A 41 26.66 -21.09 -9.75
C GLY A 41 27.81 -20.23 -10.27
N GLN A 42 29.02 -20.56 -9.85
CA GLN A 42 30.27 -19.95 -10.33
C GLN A 42 30.56 -20.38 -11.79
N GLY A 43 31.04 -19.45 -12.63
CA GLY A 43 31.56 -19.77 -13.96
C GLY A 43 31.66 -18.59 -14.94
N GLU A 44 32.64 -17.71 -14.69
CA GLU A 44 33.44 -16.84 -15.57
C GLU A 44 32.99 -16.45 -17.01
N ASP A 45 33.01 -15.11 -17.21
CA ASP A 45 33.56 -14.33 -18.33
C ASP A 45 32.89 -14.31 -19.73
N ALA A 46 32.27 -13.17 -20.08
CA ALA A 46 32.57 -12.36 -21.27
C ALA A 46 31.51 -11.25 -21.44
N GLY A 47 32.00 -10.03 -21.64
CA GLY A 47 31.21 -8.80 -21.78
C GLY A 47 30.12 -8.85 -22.86
N GLY A 48 28.96 -8.31 -22.48
CA GLY A 48 27.83 -8.06 -23.36
C GLY A 48 26.63 -7.70 -22.52
N ALA A 49 26.20 -6.44 -22.60
CA ALA A 49 24.99 -5.95 -21.95
C ALA A 49 23.77 -6.79 -22.40
N ARG A 50 23.47 -7.85 -21.66
CA ARG A 50 22.22 -8.59 -21.78
C ARG A 50 21.24 -7.93 -20.83
N GLY A 51 20.29 -7.19 -21.39
CA GLY A 51 19.10 -6.78 -20.66
C GLY A 51 18.50 -8.03 -20.04
N TRP A 52 18.43 -8.07 -18.71
CA TRP A 52 17.79 -9.14 -17.97
C TRP A 52 16.28 -9.00 -18.16
N SER A 53 15.77 -9.37 -19.33
CA SER A 53 14.33 -9.61 -19.49
C SER A 53 14.04 -10.84 -18.64
N ARG A 54 13.52 -10.63 -17.43
CA ARG A 54 12.98 -11.72 -16.61
C ARG A 54 12.02 -12.53 -17.50
N PRO A 55 12.15 -13.86 -17.55
CA PRO A 55 11.25 -14.67 -18.35
C PRO A 55 9.81 -14.40 -17.90
N ARG A 56 8.88 -14.34 -18.86
CA ARG A 56 7.45 -14.19 -18.56
C ARG A 56 7.03 -15.30 -17.59
N PRO A 57 6.37 -14.96 -16.46
CA PRO A 57 5.93 -15.96 -15.49
C PRO A 57 4.96 -16.97 -16.12
N THR A 58 4.97 -18.20 -15.62
CA THR A 58 3.96 -19.19 -15.99
C THR A 58 2.62 -18.87 -15.32
N PRO A 59 1.49 -19.37 -15.83
CA PRO A 59 0.20 -19.22 -15.15
C PRO A 59 0.17 -19.78 -13.72
N GLU A 60 0.99 -20.79 -13.43
CA GLU A 60 1.12 -21.36 -12.09
C GLU A 60 1.89 -20.43 -11.14
N GLN A 61 2.94 -19.76 -11.63
CA GLN A 61 3.65 -18.75 -10.85
C GLN A 61 2.74 -17.56 -10.52
N LEU A 62 2.01 -17.05 -11.51
CA LEU A 62 1.04 -15.97 -11.28
C LEU A 62 -0.04 -16.38 -10.26
N ARG A 63 -0.49 -17.63 -10.29
CA ARG A 63 -1.42 -18.16 -9.28
C ARG A 63 -0.81 -18.20 -7.88
N ALA A 64 0.43 -18.65 -7.76
CA ALA A 64 1.13 -18.72 -6.48
C ALA A 64 1.30 -17.32 -5.88
N ASP A 65 1.79 -16.36 -6.67
CA ASP A 65 1.97 -14.96 -6.25
C ASP A 65 0.62 -14.34 -5.85
N ALA A 66 -0.41 -14.50 -6.69
CA ALA A 66 -1.75 -14.01 -6.39
C ALA A 66 -2.33 -14.62 -5.10
N THR A 67 -2.06 -15.90 -4.83
CA THR A 67 -2.51 -16.56 -3.60
C THR A 67 -1.89 -15.89 -2.38
N GLU A 68 -0.58 -15.63 -2.40
CA GLU A 68 0.11 -14.96 -1.30
C GLU A 68 -0.43 -13.53 -1.06
N PHE A 69 -0.63 -12.76 -2.13
CA PHE A 69 -1.18 -11.41 -2.02
C PHE A 69 -2.60 -11.40 -1.46
N LEU A 70 -3.46 -12.29 -1.95
CA LEU A 70 -4.85 -12.42 -1.50
C LEU A 70 -4.95 -12.91 -0.07
N GLU A 71 -4.11 -13.86 0.36
CA GLU A 71 -4.11 -14.33 1.74
C GLU A 71 -3.90 -13.19 2.74
N ARG A 72 -2.99 -12.26 2.43
CA ARG A 72 -2.75 -11.10 3.29
C ARG A 72 -3.96 -10.15 3.35
N ILE A 73 -4.61 -9.92 2.21
CA ILE A 73 -5.81 -9.06 2.11
C ILE A 73 -6.98 -9.69 2.86
N ASP A 74 -7.31 -10.94 2.53
CA ASP A 74 -8.45 -11.65 3.08
C ASP A 74 -8.28 -11.85 4.59
N ARG A 75 -7.05 -12.08 5.07
CA ARG A 75 -6.75 -12.17 6.52
C ARG A 75 -7.00 -10.84 7.24
N GLN A 76 -6.62 -9.70 6.65
CA GLN A 76 -6.91 -8.39 7.27
C GLN A 76 -8.40 -8.05 7.23
N ARG A 77 -9.11 -8.41 6.14
CA ARG A 77 -10.57 -8.28 6.08
C ARG A 77 -11.28 -9.16 7.10
N GLU A 78 -10.75 -10.34 7.37
CA GLU A 78 -11.28 -11.20 8.43
C GLU A 78 -11.09 -10.57 9.81
N ILE A 79 -9.95 -9.92 10.09
CA ILE A 79 -9.77 -9.15 11.33
C ILE A 79 -10.82 -8.03 11.43
N VAL A 80 -11.04 -7.27 10.36
CA VAL A 80 -12.07 -6.22 10.31
C VAL A 80 -13.44 -6.80 10.65
N ARG A 81 -13.79 -7.95 10.04
CA ARG A 81 -15.06 -8.65 10.30
C ARG A 81 -15.19 -9.07 11.77
N LEU A 82 -14.15 -9.66 12.35
CA LEU A 82 -14.15 -10.11 13.75
C LEU A 82 -14.27 -8.95 14.74
N LEU A 83 -13.54 -7.85 14.52
CA LEU A 83 -13.66 -6.63 15.32
C LEU A 83 -15.06 -6.01 15.19
N GLY A 84 -15.64 -6.02 13.99
CA GLY A 84 -17.01 -5.58 13.74
C GLY A 84 -18.08 -6.43 14.47
N LEU A 85 -17.77 -7.69 14.78
CA LEU A 85 -18.59 -8.55 15.63
C LEU A 85 -18.40 -8.31 17.14
N GLY A 86 -17.57 -7.34 17.52
CA GLY A 86 -17.31 -6.97 18.91
C GLY A 86 -16.21 -7.77 19.60
N LEU A 87 -15.43 -8.57 18.85
CA LEU A 87 -14.28 -9.27 19.43
C LEU A 87 -13.15 -8.28 19.75
N SER A 88 -12.34 -8.62 20.75
CA SER A 88 -11.12 -7.87 21.03
C SER A 88 -10.02 -8.17 19.98
N PRO A 89 -9.02 -7.28 19.81
CA PRO A 89 -7.85 -7.55 18.97
C PRO A 89 -7.14 -8.85 19.32
N GLU A 90 -7.08 -9.22 20.60
CA GLU A 90 -6.51 -10.48 21.07
C GLU A 90 -7.27 -11.68 20.54
N GLN A 91 -8.60 -11.67 20.64
CA GLN A 91 -9.46 -12.74 20.13
C GLN A 91 -9.42 -12.81 18.60
N ALA A 92 -9.34 -11.67 17.91
CA ALA A 92 -9.21 -11.62 16.46
C ALA A 92 -7.86 -12.19 16.00
N ALA A 93 -6.77 -11.83 16.68
CA ALA A 93 -5.42 -12.34 16.41
C ALA A 93 -5.35 -13.86 16.60
N GLU A 94 -5.87 -14.36 17.72
CA GLU A 94 -5.93 -15.80 18.01
C GLU A 94 -6.67 -16.58 16.92
N ARG A 95 -7.84 -16.07 16.46
CA ARG A 95 -8.66 -16.75 15.44
C ARG A 95 -8.08 -16.71 14.04
N THR A 96 -7.33 -15.66 13.72
CA THR A 96 -6.75 -15.47 12.37
C THR A 96 -5.30 -15.92 12.27
N GLY A 97 -4.68 -16.28 13.40
CA GLY A 97 -3.27 -16.66 13.47
C GLY A 97 -2.32 -15.51 13.17
N VAL A 98 -2.75 -14.24 13.27
CA VAL A 98 -1.87 -13.08 13.10
C VAL A 98 -1.24 -12.65 14.40
N GLU A 99 -0.15 -11.90 14.29
CA GLU A 99 0.43 -11.16 15.39
C GLU A 99 -0.57 -10.14 15.97
N LEU A 100 -0.62 -10.05 17.30
CA LEU A 100 -1.49 -9.10 18.01
C LEU A 100 -1.27 -7.65 17.57
N ARG A 101 -0.03 -7.29 17.22
CA ARG A 101 0.32 -5.98 16.65
C ARG A 101 -0.51 -5.65 15.39
N VAL A 102 -0.71 -6.64 14.51
CA VAL A 102 -1.47 -6.46 13.26
C VAL A 102 -2.93 -6.20 13.57
N ALA A 103 -3.53 -7.01 14.45
CA ALA A 103 -4.93 -6.83 14.84
C ALA A 103 -5.18 -5.48 15.54
N ARG A 104 -4.24 -5.02 16.37
CA ARG A 104 -4.28 -3.69 16.99
C ARG A 104 -4.17 -2.56 15.96
N GLY A 105 -3.29 -2.72 14.97
CA GLY A 105 -3.18 -1.75 13.86
C GLY A 105 -4.49 -1.63 13.07
N VAL A 106 -5.11 -2.76 12.74
CA VAL A 106 -6.43 -2.77 12.05
C VAL A 106 -7.48 -2.08 12.91
N ARG A 107 -7.54 -2.35 14.22
CA ARG A 107 -8.46 -1.65 15.12
C ARG A 107 -8.23 -0.14 15.12
N GLN A 108 -6.97 0.30 15.17
CA GLN A 108 -6.64 1.72 15.14
C GLN A 108 -7.12 2.40 13.84
N TRP A 109 -6.97 1.75 12.69
CA TRP A 109 -7.51 2.24 11.42
C TRP A 109 -9.03 2.41 11.48
N LEU A 110 -9.74 1.41 11.98
CA LEU A 110 -11.21 1.47 12.12
C LEU A 110 -11.64 2.59 13.08
N GLU A 111 -10.93 2.80 14.19
CA GLU A 111 -11.22 3.87 15.15
C GLU A 111 -11.00 5.28 14.56
N ARG A 112 -10.11 5.42 13.57
CA ARG A 112 -9.91 6.67 12.81
C ARG A 112 -10.95 6.87 11.69
N GLY A 113 -11.79 5.87 11.43
CA GLY A 113 -12.73 5.87 10.31
C GLY A 113 -12.07 5.56 8.96
N ASP A 114 -10.84 5.01 8.96
CA ASP A 114 -10.16 4.60 7.74
C ASP A 114 -10.80 3.32 7.18
N GLU A 115 -10.96 3.25 5.86
CA GLU A 115 -11.34 2.01 5.20
C GLU A 115 -10.15 1.05 5.14
N VAL A 116 -10.30 -0.14 5.72
CA VAL A 116 -9.25 -1.15 5.76
C VAL A 116 -9.39 -2.10 4.57
N ARG A 117 -8.39 -2.10 3.69
CA ARG A 117 -8.34 -2.94 2.48
C ARG A 117 -9.61 -2.80 1.61
N PRO A 118 -9.89 -1.58 1.09
CA PRO A 118 -10.85 -1.44 0.01
C PRO A 118 -10.47 -2.37 -1.16
N VAL A 119 -11.46 -2.78 -1.96
CA VAL A 119 -11.17 -3.56 -3.18
C VAL A 119 -10.40 -2.66 -4.14
N THR A 120 -9.32 -3.18 -4.73
CA THR A 120 -8.49 -2.47 -5.69
C THR A 120 -8.52 -3.16 -7.06
N PRO A 121 -8.15 -2.46 -8.15
CA PRO A 121 -7.94 -3.09 -9.45
C PRO A 121 -6.95 -4.26 -9.38
N GLU A 122 -5.82 -4.09 -8.67
CA GLU A 122 -4.81 -5.13 -8.43
C GLU A 122 -5.42 -6.42 -7.88
N GLU A 123 -6.30 -6.29 -6.88
CA GLU A 123 -6.97 -7.44 -6.28
C GLU A 123 -7.82 -8.20 -7.30
N LEU A 124 -8.52 -7.51 -8.20
CA LEU A 124 -9.31 -8.16 -9.25
C LEU A 124 -8.41 -9.02 -10.16
N GLY A 125 -7.24 -8.51 -10.53
CA GLY A 125 -6.26 -9.26 -11.31
C GLY A 125 -5.76 -10.52 -10.60
N TRP A 126 -5.49 -10.42 -9.29
CA TRP A 126 -5.11 -11.58 -8.47
C TRP A 126 -6.24 -12.60 -8.33
N ARG A 127 -7.48 -12.14 -8.10
CA ARG A 127 -8.66 -13.03 -8.04
C ARG A 127 -8.88 -13.77 -9.36
N ARG A 128 -8.65 -13.12 -10.50
CA ARG A 128 -8.69 -13.77 -11.81
C ARG A 128 -7.61 -14.83 -11.93
N ALA A 129 -6.38 -14.52 -11.50
CA ALA A 129 -5.26 -15.47 -11.59
C ALA A 129 -5.56 -16.78 -10.85
N VAL A 130 -6.11 -16.72 -9.64
CA VAL A 130 -6.51 -17.90 -8.85
C VAL A 130 -7.84 -18.53 -9.29
N GLY A 131 -8.51 -17.97 -10.30
CA GLY A 131 -9.77 -18.50 -10.84
C GLY A 131 -11.01 -18.21 -10.00
N GLN A 132 -10.95 -17.25 -9.07
CA GLN A 132 -12.10 -16.82 -8.27
C GLN A 132 -13.09 -15.96 -9.07
N ILE A 133 -12.60 -15.22 -10.06
CA ILE A 133 -13.42 -14.46 -11.02
C ILE A 133 -12.98 -14.77 -12.45
N SER A 134 -13.89 -14.62 -13.40
CA SER A 134 -13.56 -14.81 -14.81
C SER A 134 -12.82 -13.60 -15.39
N THR A 135 -12.16 -13.78 -16.55
CA THR A 135 -11.58 -12.66 -17.30
C THR A 135 -12.62 -11.60 -17.64
N GLU A 136 -13.80 -12.00 -18.12
CA GLU A 136 -14.85 -11.07 -18.49
C GLU A 136 -15.35 -10.27 -17.28
N GLU A 137 -15.57 -10.95 -16.15
CA GLU A 137 -15.99 -10.29 -14.91
C GLU A 137 -14.95 -9.30 -14.40
N MET A 138 -13.66 -9.66 -14.45
CA MET A 138 -12.58 -8.76 -14.10
C MET A 138 -12.60 -7.52 -15.02
N MET A 139 -12.67 -7.73 -16.33
CA MET A 139 -12.65 -6.64 -17.31
C MET A 139 -13.89 -5.75 -17.22
N GLU A 140 -15.09 -6.29 -17.00
CA GLU A 140 -16.32 -5.50 -16.78
C GLU A 140 -16.18 -4.55 -15.59
N ARG A 141 -15.64 -5.05 -14.47
CA ARG A 141 -15.39 -4.23 -13.27
C ARG A 141 -14.30 -3.18 -13.51
N LEU A 142 -13.23 -3.51 -14.24
CA LEU A 142 -12.15 -2.58 -14.53
C LEU A 142 -12.59 -1.47 -15.51
N ARG A 143 -13.36 -1.80 -16.55
CA ARG A 143 -13.89 -0.81 -17.52
C ARG A 143 -14.76 0.28 -16.86
N THR A 144 -15.47 -0.09 -15.80
CA THR A 144 -16.39 0.81 -15.08
C THR A 144 -15.76 1.39 -13.82
N TRP A 145 -14.49 1.10 -13.55
CA TRP A 145 -13.80 1.55 -12.35
C TRP A 145 -13.62 3.08 -12.37
N PRO A 146 -13.95 3.80 -11.27
CA PRO A 146 -13.78 5.24 -11.19
C PRO A 146 -12.30 5.57 -10.96
N TYR A 147 -11.48 5.47 -12.00
CA TYR A 147 -10.03 5.59 -11.87
C TYR A 147 -9.61 6.95 -11.32
N THR A 148 -8.75 6.89 -10.30
CA THR A 148 -7.90 8.00 -9.87
C THR A 148 -6.50 7.80 -10.41
N PHE A 149 -5.85 8.90 -10.79
CA PHE A 149 -4.50 8.89 -11.30
C PHE A 149 -3.54 9.36 -10.21
N GLY A 150 -2.37 8.72 -10.14
CA GLY A 150 -1.33 9.14 -9.23
C GLY A 150 -0.85 10.54 -9.57
N ARG A 151 -0.33 11.24 -8.56
CA ARG A 151 0.16 12.61 -8.71
C ARG A 151 1.30 12.89 -7.75
N ILE A 152 2.12 13.87 -8.11
CA ILE A 152 3.16 14.37 -7.22
C ILE A 152 2.52 15.31 -6.20
N ARG A 153 2.79 15.07 -4.91
CA ARG A 153 2.53 15.99 -3.81
C ARG A 153 3.83 16.54 -3.28
N GLY A 154 3.93 17.87 -3.23
CA GLY A 154 5.14 18.53 -2.74
C GLY A 154 6.37 18.25 -3.60
N TYR A 155 7.51 17.94 -2.95
CA TYR A 155 8.80 17.84 -3.63
C TYR A 155 9.06 16.44 -4.21
N ASP A 156 8.83 15.37 -3.44
CA ASP A 156 9.18 13.98 -3.83
C ASP A 156 8.10 12.93 -3.48
N PHE A 157 6.91 13.33 -3.00
CA PHE A 157 5.90 12.34 -2.60
C PHE A 157 5.00 11.98 -3.78
N TRP A 158 5.00 10.72 -4.19
CA TRP A 158 4.03 10.18 -5.14
C TRP A 158 2.79 9.67 -4.38
N GLU A 159 1.65 10.34 -4.58
CA GLU A 159 0.36 9.84 -4.12
C GLU A 159 -0.17 8.86 -5.18
N ARG A 160 -0.24 7.57 -4.85
CA ARG A 160 -0.73 6.56 -5.80
C ARG A 160 -2.21 6.73 -6.11
N GLY A 161 -2.56 6.55 -7.38
CA GLY A 161 -3.94 6.43 -7.85
C GLY A 161 -4.32 4.97 -8.11
N SER A 162 -5.62 4.68 -8.26
CA SER A 162 -6.07 3.33 -8.63
C SER A 162 -5.65 2.92 -10.04
N TRP A 163 -5.31 3.88 -10.93
CA TRP A 163 -4.73 3.56 -12.23
C TRP A 163 -3.34 2.93 -12.10
N ASP A 164 -2.56 3.31 -11.08
CA ASP A 164 -1.24 2.73 -10.82
C ASP A 164 -1.34 1.23 -10.51
N ASP A 165 -2.49 0.76 -10.00
CA ASP A 165 -2.75 -0.67 -9.80
C ASP A 165 -2.95 -1.40 -11.15
N VAL A 166 -3.53 -0.75 -12.15
CA VAL A 166 -3.66 -1.32 -13.51
C VAL A 166 -2.30 -1.42 -14.19
N ASP A 167 -1.46 -0.38 -14.05
CA ASP A 167 -0.08 -0.37 -14.54
C ASP A 167 0.76 -1.46 -13.86
N SER A 168 0.61 -1.66 -12.55
CA SER A 168 1.21 -2.78 -11.81
C SER A 168 0.77 -4.13 -12.39
N LEU A 169 -0.53 -4.33 -12.59
CA LEU A 169 -1.05 -5.60 -13.11
C LEU A 169 -0.48 -5.93 -14.49
N HIS A 170 -0.33 -4.95 -15.37
CA HIS A 170 0.31 -5.14 -16.68
C HIS A 170 1.80 -5.46 -16.52
N THR A 171 2.52 -4.68 -15.69
CA THR A 171 3.95 -4.88 -15.41
C THR A 171 4.25 -6.28 -14.87
N TRP A 172 3.37 -6.80 -14.01
CA TRP A 172 3.49 -8.13 -13.39
C TRP A 172 2.75 -9.24 -14.15
N TYR A 173 2.35 -9.01 -15.40
CA TYR A 173 1.73 -10.00 -16.30
C TYR A 173 0.37 -10.55 -15.84
N PHE A 174 -0.29 -9.87 -14.91
CA PHE A 174 -1.68 -10.12 -14.54
C PHE A 174 -2.67 -9.43 -15.49
N LEU A 175 -2.21 -8.62 -16.45
CA LEU A 175 -2.99 -8.22 -17.62
C LEU A 175 -2.22 -8.57 -18.88
N SER A 176 -2.95 -8.99 -19.92
CA SER A 176 -2.40 -9.08 -21.26
C SER A 176 -2.23 -7.67 -21.86
N ASP A 177 -1.41 -7.56 -22.90
CA ASP A 177 -1.20 -6.29 -23.60
C ASP A 177 -2.50 -5.74 -24.20
N GLU A 178 -3.40 -6.62 -24.68
CA GLU A 178 -4.70 -6.26 -25.24
C GLU A 178 -5.66 -5.74 -24.17
N GLU A 179 -5.77 -6.45 -23.04
CA GLU A 179 -6.58 -6.03 -21.89
C GLU A 179 -6.11 -4.67 -21.35
N TYR A 180 -4.79 -4.49 -21.21
CA TYR A 180 -4.23 -3.22 -20.76
C TYR A 180 -4.51 -2.08 -21.76
N HIS A 181 -4.31 -2.33 -23.05
CA HIS A 181 -4.59 -1.33 -24.08
C HIS A 181 -6.05 -0.89 -24.08
N GLU A 182 -6.99 -1.83 -23.93
CA GLU A 182 -8.42 -1.52 -23.82
C GLU A 182 -8.72 -0.60 -22.63
N LEU A 183 -8.21 -0.94 -21.44
CA LEU A 183 -8.40 -0.12 -20.25
C LEU A 183 -7.75 1.26 -20.38
N ARG A 184 -6.59 1.34 -21.05
CA ARG A 184 -5.90 2.59 -21.28
C ARG A 184 -6.71 3.57 -22.13
N VAL A 185 -7.38 3.09 -23.18
CA VAL A 185 -8.26 3.94 -24.01
C VAL A 185 -9.39 4.57 -23.18
N ILE A 186 -9.93 3.82 -22.21
CA ILE A 186 -10.96 4.30 -21.29
C ILE A 186 -10.38 5.34 -20.34
N ALA A 187 -9.24 5.04 -19.72
CA ALA A 187 -8.59 5.92 -18.74
C ALA A 187 -8.08 7.24 -19.36
N ASP A 188 -7.54 7.20 -20.58
CA ASP A 188 -7.08 8.39 -21.30
C ASP A 188 -8.24 9.39 -21.56
N SER A 189 -9.50 8.92 -21.54
CA SER A 189 -10.69 9.76 -21.69
C SER A 189 -11.15 10.43 -20.37
N MET A 190 -10.56 10.06 -19.23
CA MET A 190 -10.93 10.56 -17.90
C MET A 190 -10.16 11.83 -17.50
N PRO A 191 -10.74 12.70 -16.66
CA PRO A 191 -10.05 13.89 -16.20
C PRO A 191 -8.86 13.51 -15.30
N HIS A 192 -7.67 14.00 -15.66
CA HIS A 192 -6.47 13.81 -14.86
C HIS A 192 -6.34 14.97 -13.85
N PRO A 193 -6.11 14.70 -12.57
CA PRO A 193 -5.85 15.75 -11.60
C PRO A 193 -4.56 16.47 -11.98
N PRO A 194 -4.49 17.81 -11.87
CA PRO A 194 -3.23 18.52 -12.05
C PRO A 194 -2.27 18.15 -10.92
N ASP A 195 -0.99 18.07 -11.24
CA ASP A 195 0.07 17.98 -10.23
C ASP A 195 0.08 19.23 -9.33
N ASP A 196 0.58 19.08 -8.10
CA ASP A 196 0.83 20.23 -7.25
C ASP A 196 1.87 21.16 -7.94
N PRO A 197 1.64 22.48 -7.96
CA PRO A 197 2.58 23.40 -8.60
C PRO A 197 3.92 23.36 -7.88
N MET A 198 5.00 23.14 -8.63
CA MET A 198 6.31 22.97 -8.05
C MET A 198 6.76 24.26 -7.34
N PRO A 199 7.63 24.16 -6.32
CA PRO A 199 8.08 25.33 -5.55
C PRO A 199 8.72 26.43 -6.41
N TRP A 200 9.30 26.09 -7.57
CA TRP A 200 9.87 27.06 -8.50
C TRP A 200 8.85 27.73 -9.44
N ASP A 201 7.70 27.10 -9.71
CA ASP A 201 6.64 27.72 -10.54
C ASP A 201 5.96 28.89 -9.80
N LYS A 202 5.91 28.83 -8.47
CA LYS A 202 5.41 29.91 -7.61
C LYS A 202 6.27 31.18 -7.71
N LYS A 203 7.59 31.05 -7.94
CA LYS A 203 8.51 32.21 -8.09
C LYS A 203 8.25 32.97 -9.39
N HIS A 204 7.95 32.25 -10.48
CA HIS A 204 7.67 32.86 -11.78
C HIS A 204 6.35 33.64 -11.79
N GLN A 205 5.30 33.14 -11.12
CA GLN A 205 4.04 33.88 -11.00
C GLN A 205 4.16 35.16 -10.15
N GLN A 206 5.01 35.14 -9.11
CA GLN A 206 5.23 36.32 -8.27
C GLN A 206 6.01 37.43 -9.00
N GLN A 207 6.97 37.05 -9.85
CA GLN A 207 7.70 38.00 -10.71
C GLN A 207 6.84 38.62 -11.80
N GLN A 208 5.89 37.88 -12.37
CA GLN A 208 4.99 38.41 -13.39
C GLN A 208 4.00 39.42 -12.81
N LYS A 209 3.48 39.19 -11.59
CA LYS A 209 2.63 40.17 -10.89
C LYS A 209 3.36 41.46 -10.52
N GLN A 210 4.67 41.40 -10.25
CA GLN A 210 5.48 42.59 -9.94
C GLN A 210 5.87 43.42 -11.17
N GLN A 211 5.80 42.84 -12.37
CA GLN A 211 6.10 43.56 -13.63
C GLN A 211 4.86 44.19 -14.28
N GLN A 212 3.67 43.99 -13.70
CA GLN A 212 2.40 44.55 -14.16
C GLN A 212 1.81 45.60 -13.18
N SER A 213 2.57 46.03 -12.17
CA SER A 213 2.29 47.19 -11.30
C SER A 213 3.37 48.24 -11.47
#